data_AF-A0A3S1C4I9-F1
#
_entry.id   AF-A0A3S1C4I9-F1
#
_cell.length_a   1.000
_cell.length_b   1.000
_cell.length_c   1.000
_cell.angle_alpha   90.00
_cell.angle_beta   90.00
_cell.angle_gamma   90.00
#
_symmetry.space_group_name_H-M   'P 1'
#
loop_
_entity.id
_entity.type
_entity.pdbx_description
1 polymer ?
#
loop_
_entity_poly.entity_id
_entity_poly.type
_entity_poly.pdbx_seq_one_letter_code
_entity_poly.pdbx_strand_id
1 'polypeptide(L)'
;MIEVKKSVTEIGFRLPFNLFEQVKEWEYSIDQLVFEEQLETGSFQGKFRVSPAVLQMMQMAQKQGKIMPYYGAGGSSGACIYSFQINDDKCNFQVRHSVAGEVLVIDIEIKKLDPIESLVRKTEIQFSILPYVTDEPLEQPWTGERNQTLICKIFDQEYENLKQWQNWVDEEALTSRYIYQFGQVSMGATGFSIKVQDTKTGNIIDITNYDDW
;
A
#
# COMPACT_ATOMS: atom_id res chain seq x y z
N MET A 1 -5.29 -4.17 -17.21
CA MET A 1 -4.40 -3.00 -17.36
C MET A 1 -4.39 -2.21 -16.06
N ILE A 2 -3.22 -1.71 -15.65
CA ILE A 2 -3.08 -0.73 -14.57
C ILE A 2 -3.31 0.66 -15.14
N GLU A 3 -4.04 1.51 -14.41
CA GLU A 3 -4.16 2.93 -14.78
C GLU A 3 -3.05 3.72 -14.09
N VAL A 4 -2.32 4.52 -14.86
CA VAL A 4 -1.27 5.40 -14.32
C VAL A 4 -1.52 6.84 -14.76
N LYS A 5 -1.27 7.78 -13.85
CA LYS A 5 -1.45 9.21 -14.07
C LYS A 5 -0.24 9.96 -13.53
N LYS A 6 0.22 10.97 -14.28
CA LYS A 6 1.10 12.03 -13.77
C LYS A 6 0.52 13.36 -14.22
N SER A 7 0.38 14.28 -13.28
CA SER A 7 -0.05 15.65 -13.53
C SER A 7 1.01 16.63 -13.00
N VAL A 8 0.66 17.90 -12.92
CA VAL A 8 1.49 18.93 -12.26
C VAL A 8 1.48 18.86 -10.74
N THR A 9 0.53 18.12 -10.15
CA THR A 9 0.30 18.05 -8.69
C THR A 9 0.33 16.64 -8.11
N GLU A 10 0.32 15.60 -8.95
CA GLU A 10 0.24 14.23 -8.45
C GLU A 10 0.82 13.18 -9.40
N ILE A 11 1.18 12.05 -8.81
CA ILE A 11 1.44 10.77 -9.47
C ILE A 11 0.50 9.73 -8.86
N GLY A 12 -0.16 8.92 -9.69
CA GLY A 12 -1.14 7.94 -9.24
C GLY A 12 -1.05 6.61 -9.98
N PHE A 13 -1.32 5.54 -9.24
CA PHE A 13 -1.42 4.15 -9.71
C PHE A 13 -2.75 3.57 -9.24
N ARG A 14 -3.49 2.95 -10.16
CA ARG A 14 -4.74 2.25 -9.83
C ARG A 14 -4.74 0.84 -10.40
N LEU A 15 -4.78 -0.13 -9.49
CA LEU A 15 -4.86 -1.54 -9.80
C LEU A 15 -6.33 -1.95 -10.03
N PRO A 16 -6.67 -2.61 -11.15
CA PRO A 16 -8.03 -3.08 -11.40
C PRO A 16 -8.45 -4.17 -10.41
N PHE A 17 -9.76 -4.35 -10.25
CA PHE A 17 -10.35 -5.25 -9.26
C PHE A 17 -9.79 -6.67 -9.27
N ASN A 18 -9.75 -7.30 -10.43
CA ASN A 18 -9.26 -8.67 -10.57
C ASN A 18 -7.80 -8.85 -10.11
N LEU A 19 -6.93 -7.88 -10.39
CA LEU A 19 -5.54 -7.93 -9.94
C LEU A 19 -5.44 -7.63 -8.44
N PHE A 20 -6.26 -6.72 -7.93
CA PHE A 20 -6.27 -6.44 -6.50
C PHE A 20 -6.84 -7.61 -5.69
N GLU A 21 -7.85 -8.31 -6.20
CA GLU A 21 -8.39 -9.53 -5.61
C GLU A 21 -7.30 -10.62 -5.53
N GLN A 22 -6.56 -10.85 -6.62
CA GLN A 22 -5.41 -11.76 -6.63
C GLN A 22 -4.37 -11.41 -5.56
N VAL A 23 -4.04 -10.11 -5.41
CA VAL A 23 -3.15 -9.64 -4.35
C VAL A 23 -3.73 -9.94 -2.98
N LYS A 24 -5.02 -9.71 -2.75
CA LYS A 24 -5.68 -9.96 -1.46
C LYS A 24 -5.76 -11.44 -1.11
N GLU A 25 -5.99 -12.32 -2.08
CA GLU A 25 -5.94 -13.76 -1.86
C GLU A 25 -4.52 -14.21 -1.49
N TRP A 26 -3.50 -13.68 -2.18
CA TRP A 26 -2.11 -13.94 -1.85
C TRP A 26 -1.76 -13.43 -0.44
N GLU A 27 -2.08 -12.17 -0.12
CA GLU A 27 -1.87 -11.59 1.21
C GLU A 27 -2.52 -12.44 2.30
N TYR A 28 -3.78 -12.84 2.11
CA TYR A 28 -4.52 -13.67 3.04
C TYR A 28 -3.85 -15.04 3.26
N SER A 29 -3.32 -15.66 2.20
CA SER A 29 -2.61 -16.94 2.32
C SER A 29 -1.34 -16.82 3.17
N ILE A 30 -0.61 -15.70 3.07
CA ILE A 30 0.58 -15.44 3.89
C ILE A 30 0.17 -15.14 5.33
N ASP A 31 -0.86 -14.31 5.54
CA ASP A 31 -1.39 -14.02 6.87
C ASP A 31 -1.83 -15.29 7.60
N GLN A 32 -2.44 -16.24 6.87
CA GLN A 32 -2.81 -17.55 7.40
C GLN A 32 -1.59 -18.34 7.86
N LEU A 33 -0.55 -18.44 7.04
CA LEU A 33 0.70 -19.13 7.39
C LEU A 33 1.34 -18.54 8.65
N VAL A 34 1.44 -17.21 8.72
CA VAL A 34 1.98 -16.52 9.89
C VAL A 34 1.14 -16.82 11.14
N PHE A 35 -0.18 -16.69 11.02
CA PHE A 35 -1.11 -16.88 12.11
C PHE A 35 -1.05 -18.30 12.69
N GLU A 36 -1.03 -19.31 11.83
CA GLU A 36 -0.95 -20.72 12.23
C GLU A 36 0.36 -21.03 12.96
N GLU A 37 1.51 -20.59 12.43
CA GLU A 37 2.80 -20.79 13.10
C GLU A 37 2.88 -20.05 14.45
N GLN A 38 2.32 -18.85 14.54
CA GLN A 38 2.28 -18.10 15.79
C GLN A 38 1.40 -18.74 16.86
N LEU A 39 0.29 -19.35 16.46
CA LEU A 39 -0.55 -20.13 17.37
C LEU A 39 0.15 -21.38 17.88
N GLU A 40 0.94 -22.04 17.03
CA GLU A 40 1.68 -23.26 17.38
C GLU A 40 2.92 -22.97 18.25
N THR A 41 3.73 -21.98 17.85
CA THR A 41 5.07 -21.78 18.42
C THR A 41 5.16 -20.55 19.34
N GLY A 42 4.14 -19.69 19.35
CA GLY A 42 4.18 -18.39 20.02
C GLY A 42 5.04 -17.34 19.29
N SER A 43 5.48 -17.61 18.06
CA SER A 43 6.31 -16.71 17.24
C SER A 43 6.17 -17.03 15.75
N PHE A 44 6.75 -16.21 14.88
CA PHE A 44 6.88 -16.52 13.46
C PHE A 44 8.35 -16.47 13.07
N GLN A 45 8.91 -17.59 12.61
CA GLN A 45 10.32 -17.80 12.27
C GLN A 45 11.27 -17.39 13.42
N GLY A 46 10.86 -17.62 14.67
CA GLY A 46 11.58 -17.21 15.87
C GLY A 46 11.59 -15.68 16.13
N LYS A 47 10.92 -14.90 15.29
CA LYS A 47 10.69 -13.45 15.42
C LYS A 47 9.24 -13.17 15.80
N PHE A 48 8.90 -11.91 16.04
CA PHE A 48 7.51 -11.48 16.33
C PHE A 48 6.86 -12.30 17.45
N ARG A 49 7.55 -12.43 18.59
CA ARG A 49 7.04 -13.18 19.74
C ARG A 49 5.70 -12.62 20.19
N VAL A 50 4.73 -13.50 20.33
CA VAL A 50 3.37 -13.17 20.74
C VAL A 50 3.29 -13.25 22.25
N SER A 51 2.81 -12.18 22.89
CA SER A 51 2.58 -12.20 24.34
C SER A 51 1.42 -13.14 24.69
N PRO A 52 1.35 -13.70 25.91
CA PRO A 52 0.24 -14.57 26.30
C PRO A 52 -1.15 -13.92 26.12
N ALA A 53 -1.25 -12.61 26.33
CA ALA A 53 -2.50 -11.87 26.12
C ALA A 53 -2.90 -11.81 24.64
N VAL A 54 -1.95 -11.53 23.74
CA VAL A 54 -2.22 -11.51 22.29
C VAL A 54 -2.53 -12.92 21.78
N LEU A 55 -1.83 -13.94 22.28
CA LEU A 55 -2.07 -15.33 21.91
C LEU A 55 -3.50 -15.77 22.26
N GLN A 56 -4.00 -15.38 23.44
CA GLN A 56 -5.41 -15.61 23.80
C GLN A 56 -6.38 -14.92 22.84
N MET A 57 -6.10 -13.68 22.45
CA MET A 57 -6.93 -12.97 21.46
C MET A 57 -6.91 -13.67 20.09
N MET A 58 -5.75 -14.14 19.64
CA MET A 58 -5.60 -14.91 18.40
C MET A 58 -6.39 -16.21 18.45
N GLN A 59 -6.33 -16.97 19.54
CA GLN A 59 -7.13 -18.18 19.73
C GLN A 59 -8.64 -17.90 19.72
N MET A 60 -9.07 -16.77 20.29
CA MET A 60 -10.47 -16.33 20.21
C MET A 60 -10.88 -15.97 18.78
N ALA A 61 -10.01 -15.28 18.03
CA ALA A 61 -10.23 -14.97 16.62
C ALA A 61 -10.35 -16.24 15.77
N GLN A 62 -9.47 -17.22 15.98
CA GLN A 62 -9.51 -18.52 15.29
C GLN A 62 -10.85 -19.24 15.51
N LYS A 63 -11.37 -19.25 16.75
CA LYS A 63 -12.69 -19.83 17.07
C LYS A 63 -13.85 -19.14 16.35
N GLN A 64 -13.67 -17.89 15.93
CA GLN A 64 -14.62 -17.13 15.13
C GLN A 64 -14.38 -17.25 13.61
N GLY A 65 -13.43 -18.09 13.18
CA GLY A 65 -13.04 -18.22 11.78
C GLY A 65 -12.29 -17.01 11.24
N LYS A 66 -11.65 -16.21 12.12
CA LYS A 66 -10.87 -15.02 11.75
C LYS A 66 -9.37 -15.32 11.81
N ILE A 67 -8.65 -14.78 10.84
CA ILE A 67 -7.18 -14.80 10.79
C ILE A 67 -6.68 -13.44 11.29
N MET A 68 -5.81 -13.46 12.30
CA MET A 68 -5.32 -12.23 12.96
C MET A 68 -3.84 -12.40 13.33
N PRO A 69 -2.93 -12.36 12.34
CA PRO A 69 -1.49 -12.48 12.61
C PRO A 69 -1.01 -11.27 13.40
N TYR A 70 0.06 -11.46 14.17
CA TYR A 70 0.69 -10.42 14.97
C TYR A 70 2.00 -9.96 14.33
N TYR A 71 2.04 -8.71 13.87
CA TYR A 71 3.24 -8.11 13.26
C TYR A 71 3.94 -7.08 14.16
N GLY A 72 3.54 -6.94 15.42
CA GLY A 72 4.06 -5.93 16.35
C GLY A 72 3.13 -4.73 16.50
N ALA A 73 3.71 -3.53 16.61
CA ALA A 73 2.97 -2.30 16.94
C ALA A 73 1.95 -1.84 15.89
N GLY A 74 2.00 -2.37 14.65
CA GLY A 74 1.06 -2.01 13.57
C GLY A 74 -0.23 -2.83 13.51
N GLY A 75 -0.36 -3.89 14.31
CA GLY A 75 -1.49 -4.82 14.22
C GLY A 75 -1.36 -5.82 13.06
N SER A 76 -2.49 -6.33 12.56
CA SER A 76 -2.58 -7.32 11.47
C SER A 76 -2.52 -6.71 10.06
N SER A 77 -2.50 -5.38 9.94
CA SER A 77 -2.33 -4.66 8.67
C SER A 77 -1.02 -3.89 8.71
N GLY A 78 -0.28 -3.82 7.60
CA GLY A 78 1.01 -3.11 7.58
C GLY A 78 2.21 -3.92 7.09
N ALA A 79 2.05 -5.22 6.85
CA ALA A 79 3.18 -6.06 6.45
C ALA A 79 3.52 -5.92 4.95
N CYS A 80 2.58 -5.46 4.12
CA CYS A 80 2.75 -5.41 2.67
C CYS A 80 3.30 -4.07 2.17
N ILE A 81 4.26 -4.17 1.25
CA ILE A 81 4.86 -3.05 0.53
C ILE A 81 4.56 -3.27 -0.96
N TYR A 82 3.78 -2.36 -1.54
CA TYR A 82 3.46 -2.35 -2.96
C TYR A 82 4.52 -1.57 -3.71
N SER A 83 5.14 -2.15 -4.73
CA SER A 83 6.16 -1.51 -5.56
C SER A 83 5.68 -1.41 -7.00
N PHE A 84 5.80 -0.22 -7.59
CA PHE A 84 5.46 0.03 -8.99
C PHE A 84 6.71 0.53 -9.71
N GLN A 85 7.08 -0.13 -10.80
CA GLN A 85 8.11 0.35 -11.73
C GLN A 85 7.55 0.34 -13.15
N ILE A 86 7.62 1.47 -13.84
CA ILE A 86 7.09 1.61 -15.20
C ILE A 86 8.21 1.32 -16.19
N ASN A 87 8.00 0.35 -17.09
CA ASN A 87 8.93 0.00 -18.15
C ASN A 87 8.16 0.08 -19.48
N ASP A 88 8.34 1.19 -20.21
CA ASP A 88 7.66 1.49 -21.48
C ASP A 88 6.12 1.47 -21.39
N ASP A 89 5.50 0.39 -21.84
CA ASP A 89 4.05 0.12 -21.86
C ASP A 89 3.62 -0.89 -20.78
N LYS A 90 4.55 -1.34 -19.93
CA LYS A 90 4.32 -2.29 -18.84
C LYS A 90 4.68 -1.70 -17.48
N CYS A 91 3.98 -2.15 -16.45
CA CYS A 91 4.32 -1.91 -15.06
C CYS A 91 4.75 -3.22 -14.45
N ASN A 92 5.98 -3.27 -13.92
CA ASN A 92 6.38 -4.32 -13.01
C ASN A 92 5.82 -3.97 -11.64
N PHE A 93 4.76 -4.67 -11.25
CA PHE A 93 4.11 -4.51 -9.97
C PHE A 93 4.54 -5.64 -9.05
N GLN A 94 5.04 -5.29 -7.86
CA GLN A 94 5.46 -6.25 -6.86
C GLN A 94 4.76 -5.98 -5.53
N VAL A 95 4.41 -7.04 -4.82
CA VAL A 95 3.95 -6.96 -3.43
C VAL A 95 4.91 -7.76 -2.58
N ARG A 96 5.60 -7.11 -1.66
CA ARG A 96 6.48 -7.77 -0.70
C ARG A 96 5.80 -7.84 0.66
N HIS A 97 5.73 -9.02 1.23
CA HIS A 97 5.32 -9.21 2.60
C HIS A 97 6.56 -9.11 3.51
N SER A 98 6.76 -7.97 4.16
CA SER A 98 7.98 -7.64 4.92
C SER A 98 8.31 -8.57 6.08
N VAL A 99 7.31 -9.28 6.62
CA VAL A 99 7.49 -10.23 7.73
C VAL A 99 7.89 -11.63 7.22
N ALA A 100 7.08 -12.23 6.36
CA ALA A 100 7.35 -13.50 5.68
C ALA A 100 8.54 -13.47 4.70
N GLY A 101 8.89 -12.31 4.14
CA GLY A 101 9.91 -12.17 3.09
C GLY A 101 9.42 -12.59 1.70
N GLU A 102 8.18 -13.05 1.58
CA GLU A 102 7.55 -13.49 0.33
C GLU A 102 7.28 -12.31 -0.61
N VAL A 103 7.35 -12.57 -1.92
CA VAL A 103 7.15 -11.57 -2.97
C VAL A 103 6.23 -12.11 -4.06
N LEU A 104 5.14 -11.39 -4.32
CA LEU A 104 4.31 -11.56 -5.51
C LEU A 104 4.78 -10.59 -6.59
N VAL A 105 5.00 -11.07 -7.81
CA VAL A 105 5.38 -10.25 -8.98
C VAL A 105 4.33 -10.42 -10.07
N ILE A 106 3.83 -9.32 -10.60
CA ILE A 106 2.85 -9.27 -11.69
C ILE A 106 3.32 -8.26 -12.71
N ASP A 107 3.54 -8.69 -13.96
CA ASP A 107 3.75 -7.78 -15.08
C ASP A 107 2.40 -7.37 -15.66
N ILE A 108 2.13 -6.06 -15.71
CA ILE A 108 0.82 -5.51 -16.04
C ILE A 108 0.94 -4.51 -17.18
N GLU A 109 0.12 -4.65 -18.22
CA GLU A 109 0.00 -3.63 -19.26
C GLU A 109 -0.54 -2.30 -18.70
N ILE A 110 0.04 -1.19 -19.15
CA ILE A 110 -0.29 0.16 -18.71
C ILE A 110 -1.34 0.79 -19.63
N LYS A 111 -2.34 1.39 -18.99
CA LYS A 111 -3.19 2.41 -19.60
C LYS A 111 -2.77 3.78 -19.03
N LYS A 112 -2.04 4.57 -19.83
CA LYS A 112 -1.68 5.95 -19.46
C LYS A 112 -2.93 6.81 -19.57
N LEU A 113 -3.25 7.53 -18.49
CA LEU A 113 -4.34 8.50 -18.51
C LEU A 113 -3.77 9.84 -18.98
N ASP A 114 -4.29 10.35 -20.10
CA ASP A 114 -3.92 11.67 -20.59
C ASP A 114 -4.28 12.74 -19.56
N PRO A 115 -3.43 13.77 -19.37
CA PRO A 115 -3.78 14.94 -18.58
C PRO A 115 -4.81 15.77 -19.36
N ILE A 116 -6.07 15.34 -19.40
CA ILE A 116 -7.12 16.11 -20.05
C ILE A 116 -7.37 17.37 -19.21
N GLU A 117 -7.25 18.55 -19.83
CA GLU A 117 -7.61 19.84 -19.25
C GLU A 117 -9.02 19.78 -18.64
N SER A 118 -9.10 19.96 -17.32
CA SER A 118 -10.32 20.37 -16.62
C SER A 118 -11.55 19.45 -16.76
N LEU A 119 -11.38 18.14 -16.92
CA LEU A 119 -12.52 17.22 -16.82
C LEU A 119 -12.95 17.12 -15.34
N VAL A 120 -13.84 18.04 -14.95
CA VAL A 120 -14.76 18.04 -13.81
C VAL A 120 -14.23 17.21 -12.62
N ARG A 121 -13.86 17.87 -11.52
CA ARG A 121 -13.45 17.26 -10.21
C ARG A 121 -14.33 16.08 -9.68
N LYS A 122 -15.44 15.76 -10.35
CA LYS A 122 -16.30 14.58 -10.13
C LYS A 122 -15.80 13.29 -10.82
N THR A 123 -14.92 13.38 -11.82
CA THR A 123 -14.30 12.23 -12.52
C THR A 123 -12.79 12.10 -12.28
N GLU A 124 -12.17 13.10 -11.65
CA GLU A 124 -10.92 12.85 -10.93
C GLU A 124 -11.16 11.69 -9.99
N ILE A 125 -10.23 10.75 -9.96
CA ILE A 125 -10.22 9.66 -8.98
C ILE A 125 -10.43 10.32 -7.62
N GLN A 126 -11.64 10.27 -7.07
CA GLN A 126 -11.88 10.71 -5.72
C GLN A 126 -11.27 9.63 -4.85
N PHE A 127 -10.03 9.87 -4.46
CA PHE A 127 -9.41 9.21 -3.33
C PHE A 127 -10.24 9.67 -2.13
N SER A 128 -11.32 8.94 -1.85
CA SER A 128 -12.02 9.13 -0.60
C SER A 128 -11.00 8.93 0.51
N ILE A 129 -10.58 10.04 1.13
CA ILE A 129 -10.44 10.07 2.59
C ILE A 129 -11.68 9.33 3.04
N LEU A 130 -11.51 8.18 3.70
CA LEU A 130 -12.63 7.42 4.24
C LEU A 130 -13.62 8.46 4.80
N PRO A 131 -14.84 8.60 4.25
CA PRO A 131 -15.74 9.69 4.62
C PRO A 131 -16.25 9.60 6.08
N TYR A 132 -15.56 8.78 6.88
CA TYR A 132 -15.89 8.29 8.19
C TYR A 132 -14.73 8.48 9.18
N VAL A 133 -13.63 9.15 8.79
CA VAL A 133 -12.72 9.73 9.80
C VAL A 133 -13.39 11.00 10.32
N THR A 134 -14.42 10.79 11.13
CA THR A 134 -15.08 11.81 11.93
C THR A 134 -14.64 11.60 13.38
N ASP A 135 -14.56 12.68 14.16
CA ASP A 135 -14.30 12.57 15.61
C ASP A 135 -15.44 11.83 16.35
N GLU A 136 -16.57 11.62 15.68
CA GLU A 136 -17.70 10.87 16.21
C GLU A 136 -17.55 9.36 15.93
N PRO A 137 -17.70 8.51 16.98
CA PRO A 137 -17.66 7.06 16.81
C PRO A 137 -18.83 6.59 15.95
N LEU A 138 -18.55 5.65 15.04
CA LEU A 138 -19.59 5.05 14.20
C LEU A 138 -20.62 4.32 15.08
N GLU A 139 -21.91 4.58 14.83
CA GLU A 139 -23.02 3.92 15.55
C GLU A 139 -23.02 2.39 15.36
N GLN A 140 -22.41 1.89 14.29
CA GLN A 140 -22.20 0.48 14.01
C GLN A 140 -20.77 0.25 13.49
N PRO A 141 -20.15 -0.93 13.72
CA PRO A 141 -18.89 -1.27 13.09
C PRO A 141 -19.02 -1.11 11.58
N TRP A 142 -18.07 -0.44 10.94
CA TRP A 142 -18.06 -0.32 9.48
C TRP A 142 -18.07 -1.71 8.84
N THR A 143 -19.15 -2.02 8.14
CA THR A 143 -19.32 -3.28 7.39
C THR A 143 -18.86 -3.15 5.93
N GLY A 144 -18.33 -1.98 5.56
CA GLY A 144 -18.37 -1.49 4.19
C GLY A 144 -17.72 -2.41 3.16
N GLU A 145 -18.21 -2.25 1.93
CA GLU A 145 -17.67 -2.97 0.79
C GLU A 145 -16.16 -2.72 0.70
N ARG A 146 -15.39 -3.80 0.56
CA ARG A 146 -13.95 -3.69 0.33
C ARG A 146 -13.74 -2.80 -0.90
N ASN A 147 -12.79 -1.87 -0.81
CA ASN A 147 -12.37 -1.09 -1.96
C ASN A 147 -12.09 -2.04 -3.13
N GLN A 148 -12.83 -1.89 -4.22
CA GLN A 148 -12.70 -2.78 -5.36
C GLN A 148 -11.38 -2.57 -6.11
N THR A 149 -10.60 -1.56 -5.78
CA THR A 149 -9.32 -1.28 -6.45
C THR A 149 -8.29 -0.84 -5.42
N LEU A 150 -7.03 -1.23 -5.62
CA LEU A 150 -5.91 -0.60 -4.94
C LEU A 150 -5.61 0.71 -5.62
N ILE A 151 -5.49 1.75 -4.82
CA ILE A 151 -5.17 3.09 -5.30
C ILE A 151 -3.98 3.60 -4.48
N CYS A 152 -2.89 3.93 -5.16
CA CYS A 152 -1.66 4.46 -4.57
C CYS A 152 -1.35 5.80 -5.24
N LYS A 153 -1.14 6.86 -4.45
CA LYS A 153 -0.86 8.20 -4.98
C LYS A 153 0.18 8.95 -4.18
N ILE A 154 0.85 9.88 -4.86
CA ILE A 154 1.74 10.90 -4.34
C ILE A 154 1.13 12.23 -4.75
N PHE A 155 0.77 13.08 -3.79
CA PHE A 155 0.07 14.34 -4.05
C PHE A 155 0.40 15.38 -2.97
N ASP A 156 -0.02 16.62 -3.19
CA ASP A 156 0.17 17.73 -2.25
C ASP A 156 1.62 17.79 -1.70
N GLN A 157 1.79 17.83 -0.38
CA GLN A 157 3.11 17.96 0.26
C GLN A 157 4.04 16.79 -0.06
N GLU A 158 3.52 15.57 -0.24
CA GLU A 158 4.34 14.41 -0.64
C GLU A 158 4.96 14.66 -2.02
N TYR A 159 4.19 15.25 -2.95
CA TYR A 159 4.68 15.59 -4.28
C TYR A 159 5.64 16.78 -4.27
N GLU A 160 5.41 17.79 -3.43
CA GLU A 160 6.36 18.89 -3.23
C GLU A 160 7.70 18.39 -2.67
N ASN A 161 7.67 17.49 -1.68
CA ASN A 161 8.87 16.87 -1.12
C ASN A 161 9.64 16.08 -2.19
N LEU A 162 8.92 15.33 -3.03
CA LEU A 162 9.52 14.60 -4.14
C LEU A 162 10.19 15.56 -5.15
N LYS A 163 9.55 16.68 -5.49
CA LYS A 163 10.12 17.69 -6.41
C LYS A 163 11.37 18.37 -5.88
N GLN A 164 11.53 18.46 -4.56
CA GLN A 164 12.73 19.04 -3.93
C GLN A 164 13.89 18.05 -3.84
N TRP A 165 13.64 16.76 -4.09
CA TRP A 165 14.69 15.74 -4.06
C TRP A 165 15.67 15.93 -5.22
N GLN A 166 16.96 16.09 -4.92
CA GLN A 166 17.99 16.35 -5.92
C GLN A 166 18.10 15.31 -7.05
N ASN A 167 17.64 14.08 -6.82
CA ASN A 167 17.67 13.01 -7.81
C ASN A 167 16.40 12.95 -8.66
N TRP A 168 15.39 13.78 -8.35
CA TRP A 168 14.14 13.83 -9.07
C TRP A 168 14.31 14.54 -10.43
N VAL A 169 13.72 13.93 -11.45
CA VAL A 169 13.62 14.43 -12.83
C VAL A 169 12.20 14.13 -13.26
N ASP A 170 11.39 15.18 -13.27
CA ASP A 170 9.92 15.14 -13.40
C ASP A 170 9.46 14.55 -14.74
N GLU A 171 10.25 14.75 -15.80
CA GLU A 171 10.01 14.20 -17.14
C GLU A 171 10.19 12.67 -17.17
N GLU A 172 10.98 12.13 -16.24
CA GLU A 172 11.26 10.69 -16.13
C GLU A 172 10.35 10.01 -15.07
N ALA A 173 9.37 10.71 -14.50
CA ALA A 173 8.49 10.21 -13.43
C ALA A 173 7.84 8.85 -13.76
N LEU A 174 7.18 8.74 -14.92
CA LEU A 174 6.52 7.49 -15.35
C LEU A 174 7.41 6.67 -16.28
N THR A 175 8.66 6.46 -15.89
CA THR A 175 9.65 5.65 -16.62
C THR A 175 10.34 4.65 -15.69
N SER A 176 11.27 3.88 -16.23
CA SER A 176 12.00 2.82 -15.51
C SER A 176 13.00 3.37 -14.50
N ARG A 177 13.22 4.69 -14.51
CA ARG A 177 14.10 5.36 -13.57
C ARG A 177 13.62 5.27 -12.12
N TYR A 178 12.32 5.24 -11.86
CA TYR A 178 11.81 5.28 -10.49
C TYR A 178 11.06 4.01 -10.11
N ILE A 179 11.30 3.55 -8.89
CA ILE A 179 10.48 2.55 -8.21
C ILE A 179 9.71 3.27 -7.11
N TYR A 180 8.39 3.19 -7.16
CA TYR A 180 7.48 3.78 -6.18
C TYR A 180 7.03 2.72 -5.20
N GLN A 181 7.29 2.92 -3.92
CA GLN A 181 6.94 1.97 -2.87
C GLN A 181 5.89 2.57 -1.94
N PHE A 182 4.81 1.82 -1.71
CA PHE A 182 3.73 2.16 -0.79
C PHE A 182 3.66 1.08 0.28
N GLY A 183 4.20 1.36 1.47
CA GLY A 183 4.15 0.46 2.62
C GLY A 183 2.92 0.77 3.46
N GLN A 184 2.05 -0.21 3.68
CA GLN A 184 0.88 -0.02 4.54
C GLN A 184 1.30 0.45 5.94
N VAL A 185 0.65 1.49 6.47
CA VAL A 185 0.88 1.98 7.83
C VAL A 185 -0.45 2.21 8.54
N SER A 186 -0.45 2.11 9.86
CA SER A 186 -1.64 2.32 10.69
C SER A 186 -2.02 3.81 10.84
N MET A 187 -1.20 4.74 10.35
CA MET A 187 -1.34 6.19 10.54
C MET A 187 -1.04 6.97 9.26
N GLY A 188 -1.75 8.09 9.03
CA GLY A 188 -1.55 8.99 7.89
C GLY A 188 -2.79 9.09 7.00
N ALA A 189 -2.98 10.24 6.35
CA ALA A 189 -4.17 10.52 5.52
C ALA A 189 -4.35 9.54 4.34
N THR A 190 -3.26 8.93 3.88
CA THR A 190 -3.21 7.95 2.78
C THR A 190 -3.15 6.50 3.25
N GLY A 191 -2.85 6.25 4.53
CA GLY A 191 -2.59 4.91 5.06
C GLY A 191 -1.31 4.25 4.51
N PHE A 192 -0.43 5.02 3.86
CA PHE A 192 0.82 4.52 3.29
C PHE A 192 2.02 5.36 3.69
N SER A 193 3.11 4.67 4.05
CA SER A 193 4.47 5.20 3.89
C SER A 193 4.84 5.14 2.41
N ILE A 194 5.51 6.17 1.91
CA ILE A 194 5.82 6.33 0.50
C ILE A 194 7.32 6.56 0.34
N LYS A 195 7.95 5.67 -0.42
CA LYS A 195 9.36 5.79 -0.80
C LYS A 195 9.49 5.81 -2.30
N VAL A 196 10.45 6.59 -2.79
CA VAL A 196 10.82 6.62 -4.21
C VAL A 196 12.30 6.32 -4.32
N GLN A 197 12.64 5.30 -5.13
CA GLN A 197 14.01 4.91 -5.41
C GLN A 197 14.37 5.31 -6.85
N ASP A 198 15.51 5.98 -7.02
CA ASP A 198 16.12 6.21 -8.33
C ASP A 198 16.98 4.99 -8.69
N THR A 199 16.62 4.28 -9.76
CA THR A 199 17.30 3.07 -10.22
C THR A 199 18.67 3.34 -10.83
N LYS A 200 18.94 4.57 -11.29
CA LYS A 200 20.24 4.96 -11.84
C LYS A 200 21.27 5.15 -10.72
N THR A 201 20.86 5.76 -9.61
CA THR A 201 21.78 6.11 -8.49
C THR A 201 21.69 5.16 -7.31
N GLY A 202 20.59 4.41 -7.16
CA GLY A 202 20.28 3.60 -5.99
C GLY A 202 19.79 4.42 -4.79
N ASN A 203 19.73 5.74 -4.90
CA ASN A 203 19.28 6.61 -3.82
C ASN A 203 17.78 6.48 -3.59
N ILE A 204 17.36 6.58 -2.33
CA ILE A 204 15.96 6.48 -1.90
C ILE A 204 15.59 7.74 -1.14
N ILE A 205 14.41 8.30 -1.42
CA ILE A 205 13.75 9.27 -0.56
C ILE A 205 12.54 8.62 0.10
N ASP A 206 12.37 8.88 1.40
CA ASP A 206 11.12 8.66 2.12
C ASP A 206 10.37 9.99 2.15
N ILE A 207 9.27 10.10 1.40
CA ILE A 207 8.50 11.35 1.28
C ILE A 207 7.37 11.43 2.30
N THR A 208 7.22 10.40 3.14
CA THR A 208 6.32 10.39 4.29
C THR A 208 6.99 11.09 5.46
N ASN A 209 6.95 12.42 5.45
CA ASN A 209 7.27 13.21 6.64
C ASN A 209 6.01 13.94 7.12
N TYR A 210 5.37 13.38 8.14
CA TYR A 210 4.19 13.97 8.80
C TYR A 210 4.57 14.97 9.90
N ASP A 211 5.86 15.09 10.27
CA ASP A 211 6.29 15.95 11.38
C ASP A 211 6.22 17.45 11.02
N ASP A 212 6.11 17.78 9.72
CA ASP A 212 6.02 19.15 9.19
C ASP A 212 4.59 19.55 8.78
N TRP A 213 3.56 18.74 9.09
CA TRP A 213 2.16 18.94 8.67
C TRP A 213 1.29 19.63 9.72
#